data_AF-A0A125RI44-F1
#
_entry.id   AF-A0A125RI44-F1
#
_cell.length_a   1.000
_cell.length_b   1.000
_cell.length_c   1.000
_cell.angle_alpha   90.00
_cell.angle_beta   90.00
_cell.angle_gamma   90.00
#
_symmetry.space_group_name_H-M   'P 1'
#
loop_
_entity.id
_entity.type
_entity.pdbx_description
1 polymer ?
#
loop_
_entity_poly.entity_id
_entity_poly.type
_entity_poly.pdbx_seq_one_letter_code
_entity_poly.pdbx_strand_id
1 'polypeptide(L)'
;PALKSNWLFIHVPLSFMGDALFALAFGSGVMYLIQEKQLKRKRPGAFYYSLPSLEILGSINYRALTIGFPLLTLGIITGSIWAQYAWGAYWQWDPKETWS
;
A
#
# COMPACT_ATOMS: atom_id res chain seq x y z
N PRO A 1 6.10 -16.70 24.71
CA PRO A 1 5.37 -15.41 24.68
C PRO A 1 5.32 -14.85 23.25
N ALA A 2 4.12 -14.71 22.66
CA ALA A 2 3.93 -14.39 21.23
C ALA A 2 4.59 -13.07 20.75
N LEU A 3 4.86 -12.14 21.68
CA LEU A 3 5.52 -10.85 21.44
C LEU A 3 7.06 -10.91 21.48
N LYS A 4 7.67 -12.07 21.79
CA LYS A 4 9.15 -12.25 21.82
C LYS A 4 9.69 -12.94 20.56
N SER A 5 8.99 -12.80 19.44
CA SER A 5 9.37 -13.43 18.17
C SER A 5 9.99 -12.39 17.23
N ASN A 6 11.17 -12.69 16.69
CA ASN A 6 11.84 -11.85 15.69
C ASN A 6 10.99 -11.67 14.41
N TRP A 7 10.08 -12.59 14.14
CA TRP A 7 9.21 -12.54 12.96
C TRP A 7 8.20 -11.39 13.02
N LEU A 8 7.72 -11.01 14.21
CA LEU A 8 6.81 -9.88 14.37
C LEU A 8 7.49 -8.57 13.96
N PHE A 9 8.76 -8.41 14.33
CA PHE A 9 9.56 -7.23 13.99
C PHE A 9 9.88 -7.12 12.50
N ILE A 10 9.80 -8.21 11.74
CA ILE A 10 10.00 -8.20 10.28
C ILE A 10 8.66 -7.99 9.58
N HIS A 11 7.62 -8.69 10.02
CA HIS A 11 6.29 -8.64 9.42
C HIS A 11 5.68 -7.22 9.49
N VAL A 12 5.66 -6.62 10.68
CA VAL A 12 4.95 -5.35 10.89
C VAL A 12 5.50 -4.21 10.03
N PRO A 13 6.82 -3.96 9.94
CA PRO A 13 7.36 -2.92 9.06
C PRO A 13 7.12 -3.21 7.57
N LEU A 14 7.22 -4.47 7.13
CA LEU A 14 6.98 -4.84 5.73
C LEU A 14 5.54 -4.54 5.31
N SER A 15 4.57 -4.98 6.10
CA SER A 15 3.15 -4.72 5.83
C SER A 15 2.87 -3.22 5.86
N PHE A 16 3.33 -2.51 6.90
CA PHE A 16 3.12 -1.06 7.02
C PHE A 16 3.72 -0.27 5.85
N MET A 17 4.91 -0.63 5.37
CA MET A 17 5.52 0.00 4.20
C MET A 17 4.75 -0.30 2.91
N GLY A 18 4.25 -1.54 2.75
CA GLY A 18 3.39 -1.92 1.63
C GLY A 18 2.12 -1.05 1.59
N ASP A 19 1.41 -0.96 2.72
CA ASP A 19 0.18 -0.19 2.85
C ASP A 19 0.41 1.31 2.63
N ALA A 20 1.50 1.85 3.17
CA ALA A 20 1.87 3.25 2.96
C ALA A 20 2.08 3.57 1.47
N LEU A 21 2.72 2.68 0.72
CA LEU A 21 2.91 2.84 -0.72
C LEU A 21 1.59 2.71 -1.48
N PHE A 22 0.70 1.80 -1.09
CA PHE A 22 -0.63 1.72 -1.69
C PHE A 22 -1.48 2.97 -1.40
N ALA A 23 -1.38 3.55 -0.21
CA ALA A 23 -2.03 4.81 0.11
C ALA A 23 -1.50 5.97 -0.78
N LEU A 24 -0.19 6.03 -1.02
CA LEU A 24 0.42 6.98 -1.95
C LEU A 24 -0.02 6.75 -3.41
N ALA A 25 -0.11 5.49 -3.84
CA ALA A 25 -0.63 5.14 -5.17
C ALA A 25 -2.10 5.57 -5.32
N PHE A 26 -2.93 5.34 -4.31
CA PHE A 26 -4.32 5.80 -4.31
C PHE A 26 -4.42 7.32 -4.39
N GLY A 27 -3.69 8.05 -3.52
CA GLY A 27 -3.69 9.51 -3.51
C GLY A 27 -3.23 10.12 -4.84
N SER A 28 -2.12 9.63 -5.38
CA SER A 28 -1.61 10.06 -6.69
C SER A 28 -2.56 9.72 -7.85
N GLY A 29 -3.23 8.56 -7.79
CA GLY A 29 -4.26 8.17 -8.76
C GLY A 29 -5.49 9.07 -8.75
N VAL A 30 -5.99 9.45 -7.57
CA VAL A 30 -7.09 10.41 -7.44
C VAL A 30 -6.70 11.77 -8.00
N MET A 31 -5.51 12.27 -7.66
CA MET A 31 -4.99 13.53 -8.21
C MET A 31 -4.86 13.47 -9.75
N TYR A 32 -4.37 12.35 -10.28
CA TYR A 32 -4.23 12.14 -11.72
C TYR A 32 -5.59 12.23 -12.42
N LEU A 33 -6.61 11.51 -11.92
CA LEU A 33 -7.96 11.52 -12.51
C LEU A 33 -8.62 12.90 -12.46
N ILE A 34 -8.43 13.65 -11.37
CA ILE A 34 -8.93 15.02 -11.25
C ILE A 34 -8.27 15.92 -12.31
N GLN A 35 -6.95 15.86 -12.42
CA GLN A 35 -6.20 16.69 -13.36
C GLN A 35 -6.50 16.34 -14.81
N GLU A 36 -6.59 15.05 -15.14
CA GLU A 36 -6.93 14.56 -16.47
C GLU A 36 -8.34 15.05 -16.89
N LYS A 37 -9.31 14.99 -15.98
CA LYS A 37 -10.67 15.47 -16.21
C LYS A 37 -10.72 16.99 -16.42
N GLN A 38 -9.94 17.77 -15.68
CA GLN A 38 -9.86 19.23 -15.84
C GLN A 38 -9.24 19.61 -17.18
N LEU A 39 -8.17 18.91 -17.59
CA LEU A 39 -7.49 19.13 -18.86
C LEU A 39 -8.41 18.84 -20.05
N LYS A 40 -9.11 17.69 -20.02
CA LYS A 40 -10.11 17.32 -21.04
C LYS A 40 -11.27 18.32 -21.14
N ARG A 41 -11.67 18.93 -20.01
CA ARG A 41 -12.74 19.93 -19.96
C ARG A 41 -12.29 21.36 -20.30
N LYS A 42 -10.99 21.60 -20.54
CA LYS A 42 -10.38 22.92 -20.77
C LYS A 42 -10.76 23.98 -19.72
N ARG A 43 -11.03 23.54 -18.49
CA ARG A 43 -11.38 24.41 -17.36
C ARG A 43 -10.44 24.09 -16.19
N PRO A 44 -9.24 24.70 -16.15
CA PRO A 44 -8.33 24.50 -15.03
C PRO A 44 -9.00 25.07 -13.76
N GLY A 45 -9.23 24.21 -12.78
CA GLY A 45 -9.73 24.64 -11.46
C GLY A 45 -8.59 25.20 -10.61
N ALA A 46 -8.91 25.78 -9.44
CA ALA A 46 -7.92 26.34 -8.52
C ALA A 46 -6.78 25.35 -8.16
N PHE A 47 -7.11 24.07 -8.03
CA PHE A 47 -6.14 23.00 -7.71
C PHE A 47 -5.20 22.63 -8.86
N TYR A 48 -5.47 23.05 -10.11
CA TYR A 48 -4.66 22.67 -11.27
C TYR A 48 -3.21 23.15 -11.15
N TYR A 49 -2.99 24.35 -10.60
CA TYR A 49 -1.66 24.95 -10.46
C TYR A 49 -0.87 24.45 -9.25
N SER A 50 -1.53 23.79 -8.30
CA SER A 50 -0.88 23.24 -7.10
C SER A 50 -0.52 21.76 -7.23
N LEU A 51 -1.08 21.07 -8.23
CA LEU A 51 -0.83 19.65 -8.46
C LEU A 51 0.38 19.43 -9.37
N PRO A 52 1.19 18.38 -9.13
CA PRO A 52 2.23 17.94 -10.06
C PRO A 52 1.65 17.57 -11.43
N SER A 53 2.48 17.46 -12.46
CA SER A 53 2.02 17.05 -13.80
C SER A 53 1.48 15.61 -13.82
N LEU A 54 0.63 15.31 -14.80
CA LEU A 54 0.08 13.96 -15.04
C LEU A 54 1.20 12.90 -15.13
N GLU A 55 2.32 13.25 -15.76
CA GLU A 55 3.49 12.37 -15.88
C GLU A 55 4.12 12.08 -14.51
N ILE A 56 4.30 13.09 -13.66
CA ILE A 56 4.84 12.90 -12.30
C ILE A 56 3.87 12.04 -11.48
N LEU A 57 2.57 12.36 -11.50
CA LEU A 57 1.55 11.61 -10.77
C LEU A 57 1.50 10.15 -11.23
N GLY A 58 1.57 9.90 -12.54
CA GLY A 58 1.64 8.55 -13.11
C GLY A 58 2.91 7.81 -12.68
N SER A 59 4.07 8.49 -12.67
CA SER A 59 5.34 7.90 -12.26
C SER A 59 5.36 7.55 -10.77
N ILE A 60 4.79 8.39 -9.90
CA ILE A 60 4.64 8.14 -8.47
C ILE A 60 3.75 6.92 -8.27
N ASN A 61 2.59 6.88 -8.93
CA ASN A 61 1.65 5.78 -8.83
C ASN A 61 2.29 4.46 -9.27
N TYR A 62 2.93 4.43 -10.45
CA TYR A 62 3.60 3.24 -10.97
C TYR A 62 4.71 2.73 -10.04
N ARG A 63 5.58 3.62 -9.53
CA ARG A 63 6.66 3.24 -8.61
C ARG A 63 6.11 2.75 -7.27
N ALA A 64 5.10 3.43 -6.75
CA ALA A 64 4.45 3.05 -5.50
C ALA A 64 3.81 1.66 -5.60
N LEU A 65 3.10 1.34 -6.69
CA LEU A 65 2.54 0.01 -6.90
C LEU A 65 3.61 -1.06 -7.11
N THR A 66 4.63 -0.77 -7.93
CA THR A 66 5.70 -1.73 -8.26
C THR A 66 6.49 -2.14 -7.02
N ILE A 67 6.67 -1.24 -6.05
CA ILE A 67 7.40 -1.52 -4.80
C ILE A 67 6.45 -2.01 -3.70
N GLY A 68 5.24 -1.42 -3.60
CA GLY A 68 4.27 -1.74 -2.57
C GLY A 68 3.75 -3.17 -2.67
N PHE A 69 3.49 -3.66 -3.88
CA PHE A 69 2.96 -5.02 -4.09
C PHE A 69 3.93 -6.12 -3.61
N PRO A 70 5.22 -6.13 -3.99
CA PRO A 70 6.17 -7.09 -3.41
C PRO A 70 6.33 -6.96 -1.90
N LEU A 71 6.35 -5.73 -1.35
CA LEU A 71 6.48 -5.53 0.09
C LEU A 71 5.30 -6.10 0.88
N LEU A 72 4.07 -5.84 0.43
CA LEU A 72 2.88 -6.41 1.06
C LEU A 72 2.86 -7.93 0.92
N THR A 73 3.28 -8.46 -0.24
CA THR A 73 3.39 -9.92 -0.46
C THR A 73 4.36 -10.55 0.55
N LEU A 74 5.54 -9.95 0.75
CA LEU A 74 6.49 -10.39 1.78
C LEU A 74 5.94 -10.21 3.20
N GLY A 75 5.16 -9.15 3.44
CA GLY A 75 4.39 -8.95 4.66
C GLY A 75 3.46 -10.13 4.95
N ILE A 76 2.64 -10.55 3.99
CA ILE A 76 1.72 -11.69 4.13
C ILE A 76 2.50 -12.99 4.40
N ILE A 77 3.59 -13.25 3.65
CA ILE A 77 4.41 -14.44 3.85
C ILE A 77 5.02 -14.47 5.25
N THR A 78 5.65 -13.38 5.68
CA THR A 78 6.25 -13.29 7.02
C THR A 78 5.20 -13.34 8.14
N GLY A 79 4.00 -12.82 7.89
CA GLY A 79 2.85 -12.90 8.79
C GLY A 79 2.37 -14.33 9.01
N SER A 80 2.23 -15.12 7.92
CA SER A 80 1.86 -16.54 8.02
C SER A 80 2.89 -17.37 8.77
N ILE A 81 4.19 -17.09 8.60
CA ILE A 81 5.26 -17.73 9.40
C ILE A 81 5.10 -17.38 10.87
N TRP A 82 4.85 -16.12 11.21
CA TRP A 82 4.62 -15.72 12.60
C TRP A 82 3.36 -16.38 13.19
N ALA A 83 2.28 -16.51 12.43
CA ALA A 83 1.05 -17.19 12.84
C ALA A 83 1.33 -18.65 13.25
N GLN A 84 2.15 -19.37 12.47
CA GLN A 84 2.59 -20.72 12.84
C GLN A 84 3.34 -20.75 14.17
N TYR A 85 4.24 -19.80 14.41
CA TYR A 85 4.99 -19.72 15.68
C TYR A 85 4.11 -19.35 16.88
N ALA A 86 3.09 -18.51 16.67
CA ALA A 86 2.26 -17.99 17.74
C ALA A 86 1.09 -18.94 18.08
N TRP A 87 0.41 -19.49 17.07
CA TRP A 87 -0.86 -20.21 17.21
C TRP A 87 -0.80 -21.65 16.70
N GLY A 88 0.33 -22.09 16.14
CA GLY A 88 0.54 -23.46 15.67
C GLY A 88 -0.05 -23.76 14.29
N ALA A 89 -0.62 -22.75 13.62
CA ALA A 89 -1.16 -22.84 12.26
C ALA A 89 -0.75 -21.61 11.44
N TYR A 90 -0.45 -21.79 10.15
CA TYR A 90 -0.09 -20.70 9.22
C TYR A 90 -1.27 -19.78 8.87
N TRP A 91 -2.50 -20.29 8.97
CA TRP A 91 -3.74 -19.60 8.64
C TRP A 91 -4.92 -20.29 9.32
N GLN A 92 -5.79 -19.52 9.94
CA GLN A 92 -6.97 -19.96 10.70
C GLN A 92 -8.29 -19.35 10.19
N TRP A 93 -8.27 -18.58 9.10
CA TRP A 93 -9.46 -17.93 8.52
C TRP A 93 -10.19 -16.99 9.47
N ASP A 94 -9.51 -16.50 10.50
CA ASP A 94 -10.14 -15.54 11.37
C ASP A 94 -10.27 -14.17 10.67
N PRO A 95 -11.17 -13.30 11.15
CA PRO A 95 -11.39 -12.00 10.53
C PRO A 95 -10.12 -11.16 10.44
N LYS A 96 -9.17 -11.35 11.37
CA LYS A 96 -7.93 -10.58 11.38
C LYS A 96 -6.96 -11.01 10.28
N GLU A 97 -6.91 -12.29 9.93
CA GLU A 97 -6.09 -12.77 8.83
C GLU A 97 -6.72 -12.47 7.47
N THR A 98 -8.05 -12.53 7.37
CA THR A 98 -8.77 -12.44 6.08
C THR A 98 -9.17 -11.02 5.67
N TRP A 99 -9.35 -10.09 6.62
CA TRP A 99 -9.91 -8.76 6.34
C TRP A 99 -9.11 -7.57 6.93
N SER A 100 -8.09 -7.76 7.77
CA SER A 100 -7.31 -6.63 8.32
C SER A 100 -6.37 -6.02 7.30
#